data_AF-A0A1H6BHL1-F1
#
_entry.id   AF-A0A1H6BHL1-F1
#
_cell.length_a   1.000
_cell.length_b   1.000
_cell.length_c   1.000
_cell.angle_alpha   90.00
_cell.angle_beta   90.00
_cell.angle_gamma   90.00
#
_symmetry.space_group_name_H-M   'P 1'
#
loop_
_entity.id
_entity.type
_entity.pdbx_description
1 polymer ?
#
loop_
_entity_poly.entity_id
_entity_poly.type
_entity_poly.pdbx_seq_one_letter_code
_entity_poly.pdbx_strand_id
1 'polypeptide(L)'
;MQARWRSFLLLFVTLAFFPAHPAGAYSLLTHEQLIDLTWDSSIVPLIRSRYPTITPAELEHARAYAYGGCVIQDIGYYPFGDAFFSDLTHYVRSGDFVINLFRNAGNADELAFAVGALSHYIGDSVGHATATNVAVPVEFPKLAKKYGKSVNYAEGAHQHVQTEFAFDIDEIAQHRLAPVHYLRHVGLEVPVRQLSLAFYQTYGLREDFTDTRHHRINVGTYRWAVHGFIPRIAYAVTILHRKHEPTELDSPDVQRLIRETTAVAQKNDWDQYRRKAGIGTYTLAGFLYILPKVDQLSLAAVKGPTQETEARYVHSVLLSTDLLNGELRRFTPPPATRSTATLAAASDTHSDPPASDPLPAQPGAEQTIPRDSNDPRHPLLNRDLDTGSPVRPSGYRLTDDTYATLLHRLTLTPAAPVPPGIKDDILAYYANLDLPFATKKKPELWAQVLKDLDTLRPMPTSTEPIPFPTYADGSGDPGPAGGHPTTPSDPTPSPAKPASPGQAPGPDSRMTR
;
A
#
# COMPACT_ATOMS: atom_id res chain seq x y z
N MET A 1 12.52 -34.69 13.33
CA MET A 1 12.96 -33.36 13.84
C MET A 1 14.19 -32.82 13.11
N GLN A 2 15.33 -33.52 13.08
CA GLN A 2 16.60 -33.01 12.52
C GLN A 2 16.52 -32.39 11.11
N ALA A 3 15.74 -32.97 10.18
CA ALA A 3 15.58 -32.40 8.83
C ALA A 3 14.98 -30.98 8.85
N ARG A 4 13.92 -30.74 9.62
CA ARG A 4 13.28 -29.42 9.76
C ARG A 4 14.25 -28.39 10.38
N TRP A 5 15.15 -28.85 11.26
CA TRP A 5 16.15 -27.99 11.92
C TRP A 5 17.31 -27.63 10.98
N ARG A 6 17.77 -28.58 10.15
CA ARG A 6 18.74 -28.32 9.07
C ARG A 6 18.20 -27.36 8.02
N SER A 7 16.95 -27.53 7.59
CA SER A 7 16.29 -26.57 6.68
C SER A 7 16.13 -25.18 7.31
N PHE A 8 15.87 -25.09 8.62
CA PHE A 8 15.79 -23.80 9.33
C PHE A 8 17.16 -23.10 9.38
N LEU A 9 18.23 -23.83 9.71
CA LEU A 9 19.59 -23.29 9.73
C LEU A 9 20.07 -22.88 8.33
N LEU A 10 19.81 -23.70 7.31
CA LEU A 10 20.13 -23.35 5.92
C LEU A 10 19.37 -22.11 5.47
N LEU A 11 18.07 -22.00 5.77
CA LEU A 11 17.28 -20.80 5.44
C LEU A 11 17.80 -19.54 6.15
N PHE A 12 18.17 -19.66 7.44
CA PHE A 12 18.76 -18.56 8.21
C PHE A 12 20.12 -18.12 7.67
N VAL A 13 20.98 -19.09 7.30
CA VAL A 13 22.29 -18.79 6.70
C VAL A 13 22.11 -18.19 5.31
N THR A 14 21.18 -18.67 4.48
CA THR A 14 20.93 -18.06 3.17
C THR A 14 20.34 -16.66 3.28
N LEU A 15 19.44 -16.41 4.24
CA LEU A 15 18.90 -15.07 4.47
C LEU A 15 20.04 -14.10 4.82
N ALA A 16 20.93 -14.49 5.74
CA ALA A 16 22.09 -13.70 6.18
C ALA A 16 23.12 -13.32 5.09
N PHE A 17 22.95 -13.77 3.84
CA PHE A 17 23.83 -13.43 2.70
C PHE A 17 23.15 -12.64 1.57
N PHE A 18 21.85 -12.29 1.66
CA PHE A 18 21.16 -11.45 0.66
C PHE A 18 20.85 -10.04 1.19
N PRO A 19 21.36 -8.94 0.60
CA PRO A 19 21.10 -7.59 1.09
C PRO A 19 19.64 -7.16 0.84
N ALA A 20 18.78 -7.33 1.84
CA ALA A 20 17.48 -6.66 1.90
C ALA A 20 17.70 -5.18 2.27
N HIS A 21 16.93 -4.28 1.66
CA HIS A 21 16.99 -2.84 1.88
C HIS A 21 15.69 -2.39 2.55
N PRO A 22 15.58 -2.39 3.90
CA PRO A 22 14.33 -2.09 4.58
C PRO A 22 14.04 -0.58 4.63
N ALA A 23 12.79 -0.18 4.40
CA ALA A 23 12.24 1.17 4.64
C ALA A 23 10.70 1.10 4.80
N GLY A 24 10.12 2.15 5.36
CA GLY A 24 8.68 2.33 5.66
C GLY A 24 8.52 3.00 7.04
N ALA A 25 7.92 4.21 7.11
CA ALA A 25 7.94 5.09 8.31
C ALA A 25 7.44 4.46 9.59
N TYR A 26 6.50 3.57 9.36
CA TYR A 26 5.90 2.66 10.28
C TYR A 26 6.39 1.28 9.87
N SER A 27 6.79 0.49 10.87
CA SER A 27 6.89 -0.93 10.64
C SER A 27 5.55 -1.48 10.13
N LEU A 28 5.65 -2.59 9.41
CA LEU A 28 4.57 -3.47 8.99
C LEU A 28 3.29 -3.43 9.86
N LEU A 29 3.40 -3.61 11.19
CA LEU A 29 2.23 -3.81 12.04
C LEU A 29 1.49 -2.51 12.35
N THR A 30 2.19 -1.38 12.42
CA THR A 30 1.55 -0.07 12.64
C THR A 30 0.73 0.34 11.40
N HIS A 31 1.14 -0.03 10.19
CA HIS A 31 0.29 0.13 8.99
C HIS A 31 -1.00 -0.68 9.06
N GLU A 32 -0.92 -1.95 9.49
CA GLU A 32 -2.11 -2.78 9.73
C GLU A 32 -2.98 -2.20 10.87
N GLN A 33 -2.38 -1.59 11.90
CA GLN A 33 -3.07 -0.89 13.00
C GLN A 33 -3.93 0.28 12.51
N LEU A 34 -3.44 1.09 11.55
CA LEU A 34 -4.23 2.20 10.98
C LEU A 34 -5.47 1.68 10.23
N ILE A 35 -5.38 0.53 9.55
CA ILE A 35 -6.54 -0.11 8.93
C ILE A 35 -7.54 -0.54 10.00
N ASP A 36 -7.09 -1.20 11.06
CA ASP A 36 -7.95 -1.66 12.15
C ASP A 36 -8.65 -0.50 12.90
N LEU A 37 -7.95 0.60 13.19
CA LEU A 37 -8.51 1.79 13.85
C LEU A 37 -9.53 2.55 12.97
N THR A 38 -9.37 2.50 11.65
CA THR A 38 -10.27 3.17 10.69
C THR A 38 -11.34 2.28 10.08
N TRP A 39 -11.26 0.96 10.29
CA TRP A 39 -12.07 -0.05 9.62
C TRP A 39 -13.57 0.26 9.70
N ASP A 40 -14.11 0.33 10.92
CA ASP A 40 -15.53 0.57 11.14
C ASP A 40 -15.95 2.04 11.06
N SER A 41 -15.02 2.94 11.35
CA SER A 41 -15.27 4.37 11.51
C SER A 41 -15.31 5.12 10.16
N SER A 42 -14.61 4.61 9.14
CA SER A 42 -14.65 5.19 7.79
C SER A 42 -14.51 4.21 6.62
N ILE A 43 -13.73 3.11 6.72
CA ILE A 43 -13.52 2.18 5.59
C ILE A 43 -14.81 1.43 5.23
N VAL A 44 -15.42 0.73 6.19
CA VAL A 44 -16.71 0.03 6.01
C VAL A 44 -17.84 0.97 5.59
N PRO A 45 -17.99 2.19 6.17
CA PRO A 45 -18.89 3.21 5.64
C PRO A 45 -18.69 3.57 4.17
N LEU A 46 -17.44 3.72 3.71
CA LEU A 46 -17.12 4.00 2.31
C LEU A 46 -17.50 2.81 1.41
N ILE A 47 -17.03 1.60 1.74
CA ILE A 47 -17.33 0.38 0.96
C ILE A 47 -18.84 0.17 0.84
N ARG A 48 -19.59 0.24 1.95
CA ARG A 48 -21.06 0.11 1.94
C ARG A 48 -21.80 1.24 1.22
N SER A 49 -21.18 2.40 1.03
CA SER A 49 -21.81 3.49 0.27
C SER A 49 -21.86 3.20 -1.24
N ARG A 50 -20.92 2.38 -1.74
CA ARG A 50 -20.83 1.94 -3.14
C ARG A 50 -21.37 0.53 -3.37
N TYR A 51 -21.20 -0.35 -2.39
CA TYR A 51 -21.64 -1.75 -2.42
C TYR A 51 -22.61 -2.03 -1.24
N PRO A 52 -23.87 -1.52 -1.29
CA PRO A 52 -24.78 -1.56 -0.14
C PRO A 52 -25.31 -2.97 0.20
N THR A 53 -25.14 -3.94 -0.70
CA THR A 53 -25.50 -5.36 -0.53
C THR A 53 -24.38 -6.21 0.08
N ILE A 54 -23.18 -5.66 0.27
CA ILE A 54 -22.00 -6.42 0.71
C ILE A 54 -22.22 -7.11 2.07
N THR A 55 -21.96 -8.41 2.10
CA THR A 55 -22.12 -9.25 3.29
C THR A 55 -20.99 -9.03 4.31
N PRO A 56 -21.18 -9.42 5.59
CA PRO A 56 -20.10 -9.40 6.57
C PRO A 56 -18.87 -10.23 6.17
N ALA A 57 -19.07 -11.33 5.44
CA ALA A 57 -17.97 -12.20 4.99
C ALA A 57 -17.16 -11.55 3.86
N GLU A 58 -17.82 -10.89 2.91
CA GLU A 58 -17.15 -10.12 1.84
C GLU A 58 -16.45 -8.87 2.39
N LEU A 59 -16.97 -8.24 3.44
CA LEU A 59 -16.25 -7.18 4.15
C LEU A 59 -14.97 -7.70 4.80
N GLU A 60 -14.99 -8.85 5.47
CA GLU A 60 -13.77 -9.41 6.07
C GLU A 60 -12.76 -9.86 5.00
N HIS A 61 -13.22 -10.36 3.85
CA HIS A 61 -12.38 -10.61 2.69
C HIS A 61 -11.74 -9.33 2.15
N ALA A 62 -12.52 -8.25 1.99
CA ALA A 62 -12.01 -6.94 1.57
C ALA A 62 -11.01 -6.35 2.59
N ARG A 63 -11.08 -6.71 3.89
CA ARG A 63 -10.07 -6.32 4.89
C ARG A 63 -8.68 -6.87 4.56
N ALA A 64 -8.59 -8.08 4.01
CA ALA A 64 -7.32 -8.65 3.54
C ALA A 64 -6.69 -7.83 2.41
N TYR A 65 -7.51 -7.21 1.56
CA TYR A 65 -7.06 -6.28 0.53
C TYR A 65 -6.65 -4.92 1.13
N ALA A 66 -7.35 -4.41 2.13
CA ALA A 66 -6.93 -3.21 2.86
C ALA A 66 -5.57 -3.39 3.56
N TYR A 67 -5.33 -4.55 4.20
CA TYR A 67 -4.00 -4.89 4.71
C TYR A 67 -2.97 -5.01 3.58
N GLY A 68 -3.29 -5.65 2.46
CA GLY A 68 -2.36 -5.74 1.33
C GLY A 68 -1.99 -4.39 0.73
N GLY A 69 -2.92 -3.45 0.72
CA GLY A 69 -2.70 -2.07 0.29
C GLY A 69 -1.92 -1.23 1.29
N CYS A 70 -2.10 -1.43 2.61
CA CYS A 70 -1.43 -0.59 3.63
C CYS A 70 0.08 -0.79 3.74
N VAL A 71 0.61 -1.78 3.05
CA VAL A 71 2.04 -2.11 2.98
C VAL A 71 2.53 -2.32 1.54
N ILE A 72 1.72 -2.00 0.52
CA ILE A 72 2.13 -2.24 -0.88
C ILE A 72 3.31 -1.36 -1.29
N GLN A 73 3.36 -0.10 -0.85
CA GLN A 73 4.48 0.78 -1.19
C GLN A 73 5.82 0.22 -0.68
N ASP A 74 5.87 -0.43 0.48
CA ASP A 74 7.10 -1.04 1.02
C ASP A 74 7.46 -2.40 0.39
N ILE A 75 6.67 -2.93 -0.54
CA ILE A 75 6.83 -4.32 -1.02
C ILE A 75 8.22 -4.62 -1.59
N GLY A 76 8.87 -3.61 -2.18
CA GLY A 76 10.21 -3.67 -2.75
C GLY A 76 11.35 -3.70 -1.73
N TYR A 77 11.09 -3.22 -0.51
CA TYR A 77 12.05 -3.17 0.60
C TYR A 77 12.16 -4.49 1.38
N TYR A 78 11.15 -5.35 1.28
CA TYR A 78 11.19 -6.70 1.86
C TYR A 78 12.17 -7.64 1.12
N PRO A 79 12.61 -8.74 1.76
CA PRO A 79 13.54 -9.68 1.14
C PRO A 79 13.06 -10.16 -0.24
N PHE A 80 13.98 -10.08 -1.21
CA PHE A 80 13.80 -10.43 -2.63
C PHE A 80 12.96 -9.44 -3.48
N GLY A 81 12.49 -8.30 -2.95
CA GLY A 81 11.75 -7.27 -3.71
C GLY A 81 12.60 -6.40 -4.65
N ASP A 82 11.94 -5.50 -5.42
CA ASP A 82 12.63 -4.39 -6.13
C ASP A 82 12.51 -3.10 -5.34
N ALA A 83 13.59 -2.67 -4.67
CA ALA A 83 13.62 -1.39 -3.97
C ALA A 83 13.18 -0.22 -4.86
N PHE A 84 13.42 -0.28 -6.18
CA PHE A 84 13.03 0.78 -7.10
C PHE A 84 11.50 0.93 -7.28
N PHE A 85 10.71 -0.13 -7.08
CA PHE A 85 9.25 0.02 -7.03
C PHE A 85 8.85 0.90 -5.83
N SER A 86 9.45 0.62 -4.68
CA SER A 86 9.18 1.33 -3.43
C SER A 86 9.72 2.75 -3.47
N ASP A 87 10.94 2.95 -3.96
CA ASP A 87 11.53 4.27 -4.23
C ASP A 87 10.56 5.12 -5.07
N LEU A 88 9.98 4.57 -6.14
CA LEU A 88 8.97 5.27 -6.93
C LEU A 88 7.76 5.65 -6.08
N THR A 89 7.12 4.69 -5.40
CA THR A 89 5.90 4.97 -4.62
C THR A 89 6.12 5.89 -3.42
N HIS A 90 7.35 6.00 -2.91
CA HIS A 90 7.74 6.88 -1.81
C HIS A 90 8.16 8.29 -2.26
N TYR A 91 8.76 8.43 -3.44
CA TYR A 91 9.46 9.67 -3.82
C TYR A 91 8.94 10.36 -5.09
N VAL A 92 8.33 9.62 -6.00
CA VAL A 92 7.89 10.14 -7.31
C VAL A 92 6.39 9.96 -7.41
N ARG A 93 5.63 11.02 -7.65
CA ARG A 93 4.18 10.93 -7.94
C ARG A 93 3.36 10.04 -6.97
N SER A 94 3.75 10.00 -5.69
CA SER A 94 3.19 9.11 -4.66
C SER A 94 1.68 9.29 -4.44
N GLY A 95 1.18 10.53 -4.53
CA GLY A 95 -0.24 10.84 -4.45
C GLY A 95 -1.01 10.38 -5.70
N ASP A 96 -0.44 10.57 -6.89
CA ASP A 96 -1.02 10.07 -8.15
C ASP A 96 -1.13 8.56 -8.19
N PHE A 97 -0.16 7.82 -7.63
CA PHE A 97 -0.22 6.37 -7.56
C PHE A 97 -1.46 5.89 -6.78
N VAL A 98 -1.68 6.46 -5.59
CA VAL A 98 -2.87 6.20 -4.77
C VAL A 98 -4.15 6.62 -5.51
N ILE A 99 -4.17 7.80 -6.14
CA ILE A 99 -5.30 8.27 -6.97
C ILE A 99 -5.60 7.28 -8.11
N ASN A 100 -4.59 6.75 -8.80
CA ASN A 100 -4.77 5.79 -9.88
C ASN A 100 -5.27 4.42 -9.37
N LEU A 101 -4.89 3.99 -8.15
CA LEU A 101 -5.53 2.83 -7.52
C LEU A 101 -7.04 3.06 -7.31
N PHE A 102 -7.45 4.20 -6.74
CA PHE A 102 -8.88 4.53 -6.60
C PHE A 102 -9.62 4.64 -7.94
N ARG A 103 -9.01 5.25 -8.96
CA ARG A 103 -9.58 5.35 -10.32
C ARG A 103 -9.83 3.99 -10.94
N ASN A 104 -8.94 3.03 -10.71
CA ASN A 104 -9.02 1.67 -11.26
C ASN A 104 -9.85 0.69 -10.39
N ALA A 105 -10.42 1.13 -9.25
CA ALA A 105 -11.19 0.26 -8.37
C ALA A 105 -12.58 -0.05 -8.93
N GLY A 106 -12.78 -1.28 -9.41
CA GLY A 106 -14.04 -1.78 -9.98
C GLY A 106 -14.93 -2.52 -8.98
N ASN A 107 -14.38 -3.04 -7.88
CA ASN A 107 -15.10 -3.83 -6.87
C ASN A 107 -14.73 -3.42 -5.42
N ALA A 108 -15.27 -4.14 -4.43
CA ALA A 108 -15.05 -3.85 -3.01
C ALA A 108 -13.62 -4.16 -2.53
N ASP A 109 -13.02 -5.24 -3.03
CA ASP A 109 -11.65 -5.66 -2.71
C ASP A 109 -10.63 -4.65 -3.24
N GLU A 110 -10.78 -4.24 -4.51
CA GLU A 110 -9.94 -3.22 -5.16
C GLU A 110 -10.11 -1.83 -4.53
N LEU A 111 -11.31 -1.49 -4.06
CA LEU A 111 -11.54 -0.26 -3.30
C LEU A 111 -10.84 -0.32 -1.94
N ALA A 112 -10.96 -1.45 -1.23
CA ALA A 112 -10.28 -1.66 0.05
C ALA A 112 -8.75 -1.62 -0.11
N PHE A 113 -8.20 -2.18 -1.18
CA PHE A 113 -6.77 -2.07 -1.51
C PHE A 113 -6.32 -0.63 -1.76
N ALA A 114 -7.09 0.17 -2.49
CA ALA A 114 -6.79 1.59 -2.70
C ALA A 114 -6.84 2.40 -1.38
N VAL A 115 -7.80 2.09 -0.50
CA VAL A 115 -7.87 2.64 0.86
C VAL A 115 -6.66 2.22 1.70
N GLY A 116 -6.19 0.98 1.54
CA GLY A 116 -4.92 0.52 2.10
C GLY A 116 -3.75 1.41 1.69
N ALA A 117 -3.54 1.60 0.38
CA ALA A 117 -2.45 2.42 -0.13
C ALA A 117 -2.54 3.90 0.31
N LEU A 118 -3.75 4.44 0.50
CA LEU A 118 -3.95 5.75 1.13
C LEU A 118 -3.54 5.77 2.60
N SER A 119 -3.88 4.72 3.36
CA SER A 119 -3.46 4.55 4.75
C SER A 119 -1.94 4.55 4.88
N HIS A 120 -1.23 3.86 3.98
CA HIS A 120 0.22 3.93 3.90
C HIS A 120 0.72 5.35 3.60
N TYR A 121 0.23 5.99 2.52
CA TYR A 121 0.68 7.34 2.11
C TYR A 121 0.46 8.38 3.23
N ILE A 122 -0.66 8.32 3.96
CA ILE A 122 -0.91 9.18 5.14
C ILE A 122 -0.03 8.76 6.31
N GLY A 123 0.07 7.46 6.57
CA GLY A 123 0.87 6.87 7.64
C GLY A 123 2.30 7.33 7.57
N ASP A 124 2.95 7.15 6.43
CA ASP A 124 4.35 7.52 6.24
C ASP A 124 4.57 9.03 6.28
N SER A 125 3.72 9.79 5.57
CA SER A 125 3.82 11.25 5.55
C SER A 125 3.71 11.89 6.94
N VAL A 126 3.05 11.24 7.90
CA VAL A 126 2.86 11.74 9.26
C VAL A 126 3.87 11.10 10.22
N GLY A 127 4.01 9.78 10.18
CA GLY A 127 4.89 8.97 11.03
C GLY A 127 6.34 9.38 10.91
N HIS A 128 6.88 9.47 9.69
CA HIS A 128 8.24 9.96 9.46
C HIS A 128 8.42 11.36 10.05
N ALA A 129 7.56 12.29 9.63
CA ALA A 129 7.73 13.71 9.90
C ALA A 129 7.54 14.09 11.38
N THR A 130 6.71 13.36 12.13
CA THR A 130 6.30 13.74 13.50
C THR A 130 6.78 12.78 14.60
N ALA A 131 7.11 11.52 14.27
CA ALA A 131 7.63 10.53 15.21
C ALA A 131 9.02 10.03 14.83
N THR A 132 9.17 9.28 13.74
CA THR A 132 10.41 8.53 13.45
C THR A 132 11.62 9.45 13.24
N ASN A 133 11.52 10.47 12.38
CA ASN A 133 12.66 11.35 12.09
C ASN A 133 13.12 12.16 13.32
N VAL A 134 12.24 12.41 14.28
CA VAL A 134 12.58 13.13 15.53
C VAL A 134 12.99 12.19 16.67
N ALA A 135 12.62 10.90 16.61
CA ALA A 135 13.05 9.87 17.55
C ALA A 135 14.46 9.33 17.24
N VAL A 136 14.82 9.15 15.97
CA VAL A 136 16.17 8.72 15.55
C VAL A 136 17.30 9.54 16.19
N PRO A 137 17.31 10.89 16.22
CA PRO A 137 18.35 11.64 16.90
C PRO A 137 18.37 11.46 18.43
N VAL A 138 17.23 11.19 19.06
CA VAL A 138 17.14 10.90 20.51
C VAL A 138 17.85 9.57 20.80
N GLU A 139 17.47 8.51 20.08
CA GLU A 139 18.03 7.17 20.32
C GLU A 139 19.47 7.03 19.79
N PHE A 140 19.88 7.87 18.83
CA PHE A 140 21.21 7.84 18.22
C PHE A 140 21.92 9.21 18.29
N PRO A 141 22.47 9.61 19.46
CA PRO A 141 23.10 10.92 19.67
C PRO A 141 24.26 11.27 18.73
N LYS A 142 24.90 10.27 18.10
CA LYS A 142 25.91 10.49 17.05
C LYS A 142 25.31 11.08 15.76
N LEU A 143 24.09 10.69 15.41
CA LEU A 143 23.33 11.26 14.29
C LEU A 143 22.80 12.65 14.67
N ALA A 144 22.29 12.83 15.89
CA ALA A 144 21.90 14.14 16.39
C ALA A 144 23.02 15.18 16.33
N LYS A 145 24.25 14.79 16.71
CA LYS A 145 25.44 15.66 16.60
C LYS A 145 25.80 16.01 15.15
N LYS A 146 25.41 15.18 14.17
CA LYS A 146 25.76 15.35 12.75
C LYS A 146 24.70 16.11 11.95
N TYR A 147 23.42 15.82 12.17
CA TYR A 147 22.31 16.31 11.35
C TYR A 147 21.27 17.15 12.15
N GLY A 148 21.26 17.07 13.48
CA GLY A 148 20.44 17.91 14.35
C GLY A 148 19.24 17.19 14.98
N LYS A 149 18.10 17.89 15.10
CA LYS A 149 16.90 17.43 15.84
C LYS A 149 15.94 16.57 15.01
N SER A 150 16.23 16.42 13.72
CA SER A 150 15.51 15.54 12.81
C SER A 150 16.55 14.82 11.97
N VAL A 151 16.39 13.52 11.77
CA VAL A 151 17.27 12.67 10.96
C VAL A 151 16.39 11.83 10.07
N ASN A 152 16.43 12.09 8.77
CA ASN A 152 15.65 11.31 7.79
C ASN A 152 16.35 9.99 7.43
N TYR A 153 15.65 9.14 6.69
CA TYR A 153 16.15 7.85 6.27
C TYR A 153 17.43 7.95 5.40
N ALA A 154 17.52 8.91 4.47
CA ALA A 154 18.73 9.11 3.65
C ALA A 154 19.98 9.51 4.44
N GLU A 155 19.83 10.02 5.67
CA GLU A 155 20.90 10.41 6.59
C GLU A 155 21.34 9.29 7.54
N GLY A 156 20.42 8.36 7.85
CA GLY A 156 20.56 7.38 8.94
C GLY A 156 19.80 6.06 8.76
N ALA A 157 19.55 5.60 7.53
CA ALA A 157 18.69 4.47 7.15
C ALA A 157 18.67 3.29 8.13
N HIS A 158 19.83 2.79 8.54
CA HIS A 158 19.88 1.67 9.48
C HIS A 158 19.29 2.00 10.87
N GLN A 159 19.64 3.17 11.42
CA GLN A 159 19.11 3.64 12.71
C GLN A 159 17.63 3.98 12.63
N HIS A 160 17.22 4.45 11.44
CA HIS A 160 15.86 4.78 11.09
C HIS A 160 14.94 3.55 11.23
N VAL A 161 15.27 2.45 10.55
CA VAL A 161 14.56 1.16 10.69
C VAL A 161 14.66 0.55 12.09
N GLN A 162 15.77 0.79 12.82
CA GLN A 162 15.85 0.37 14.23
C GLN A 162 14.84 1.08 15.13
N THR A 163 14.52 2.35 14.85
CA THR A 163 13.52 3.14 15.59
C THR A 163 12.09 2.73 15.18
N GLU A 164 11.83 2.53 13.90
CA GLU A 164 10.52 2.08 13.39
C GLU A 164 10.14 0.71 13.96
N PHE A 165 11.11 -0.21 14.00
CA PHE A 165 10.94 -1.52 14.60
C PHE A 165 10.86 -1.46 16.13
N ALA A 166 11.43 -0.43 16.78
CA ALA A 166 11.27 -0.25 18.23
C ALA A 166 9.83 0.04 18.63
N PHE A 167 9.12 0.89 17.88
CA PHE A 167 7.72 1.21 18.14
C PHE A 167 6.82 -0.01 18.01
N ASP A 168 6.99 -0.82 16.96
CA ASP A 168 6.28 -2.10 16.80
C ASP A 168 6.49 -3.05 18.00
N ILE A 169 7.72 -3.10 18.53
CA ILE A 169 8.08 -3.97 19.66
C ILE A 169 7.42 -3.52 20.97
N ASP A 170 7.39 -2.22 21.23
CA ASP A 170 6.66 -1.63 22.37
C ASP A 170 5.15 -1.86 22.22
N GLU A 171 4.54 -1.56 21.08
CA GLU A 171 3.11 -1.79 20.84
C GLU A 171 2.69 -3.27 21.00
N ILE A 172 3.54 -4.23 20.59
CA ILE A 172 3.31 -5.67 20.89
C ILE A 172 3.38 -5.93 22.41
N ALA A 173 4.33 -5.31 23.12
CA ALA A 173 4.50 -5.45 24.56
C ALA A 173 3.29 -4.90 25.34
N GLN A 174 2.79 -3.73 24.96
CA GLN A 174 1.60 -3.09 25.51
C GLN A 174 0.27 -3.71 25.01
N HIS A 175 0.35 -4.70 24.11
CA HIS A 175 -0.79 -5.39 23.48
C HIS A 175 -1.70 -4.50 22.62
N ARG A 176 -1.18 -3.35 22.18
CA ARG A 176 -1.87 -2.32 21.38
C ARG A 176 -1.95 -2.67 19.87
N LEU A 177 -1.32 -3.77 19.45
CA LEU A 177 -1.43 -4.34 18.10
C LEU A 177 -2.28 -5.60 18.00
N ALA A 178 -2.83 -5.81 16.80
CA ALA A 178 -3.52 -7.01 16.39
C ALA A 178 -2.67 -8.27 16.63
N PRO A 179 -3.20 -9.35 17.22
CA PRO A 179 -2.46 -10.60 17.36
C PRO A 179 -2.05 -11.15 15.98
N VAL A 180 -0.82 -11.63 15.84
CA VAL A 180 -0.36 -12.26 14.56
C VAL A 180 -1.26 -13.39 14.04
N HIS A 181 -2.02 -14.05 14.91
CA HIS A 181 -3.00 -15.06 14.50
C HIS A 181 -4.33 -14.48 13.99
N TYR A 182 -4.69 -13.25 14.39
CA TYR A 182 -5.80 -12.49 13.81
C TYR A 182 -5.44 -11.97 12.42
N LEU A 183 -4.26 -11.34 12.29
CA LEU A 183 -3.74 -10.86 11.00
C LEU A 183 -3.69 -12.00 9.96
N ARG A 184 -3.17 -13.18 10.34
CA ARG A 184 -3.19 -14.41 9.52
C ARG A 184 -4.58 -14.98 9.21
N HIS A 185 -5.58 -14.67 10.04
CA HIS A 185 -6.95 -15.16 9.84
C HIS A 185 -7.68 -14.32 8.81
N VAL A 186 -7.52 -12.99 8.86
CA VAL A 186 -7.96 -12.06 7.81
C VAL A 186 -7.20 -12.34 6.51
N GLY A 187 -5.87 -12.49 6.60
CA GLY A 187 -4.99 -12.69 5.46
C GLY A 187 -4.55 -11.36 4.82
N LEU A 188 -3.78 -11.48 3.73
CA LEU A 188 -3.27 -10.34 2.96
C LEU A 188 -3.44 -10.65 1.48
N GLU A 189 -4.13 -9.77 0.76
CA GLU A 189 -4.48 -9.95 -0.65
C GLU A 189 -4.04 -8.75 -1.50
N VAL A 190 -3.72 -8.99 -2.78
CA VAL A 190 -3.20 -7.96 -3.71
C VAL A 190 -3.88 -8.12 -5.07
N PRO A 191 -4.64 -7.11 -5.55
CA PRO A 191 -5.33 -7.15 -6.84
C PRO A 191 -4.32 -6.79 -7.94
N VAL A 192 -3.53 -7.77 -8.37
CA VAL A 192 -2.39 -7.56 -9.28
C VAL A 192 -2.75 -6.76 -10.53
N ARG A 193 -3.94 -6.96 -11.12
CA ARG A 193 -4.38 -6.18 -12.30
C ARG A 193 -4.52 -4.68 -12.01
N GLN A 194 -5.16 -4.32 -10.89
CA GLN A 194 -5.33 -2.92 -10.47
C GLN A 194 -3.95 -2.30 -10.17
N LEU A 195 -3.09 -3.04 -9.48
CA LEU A 195 -1.73 -2.62 -9.13
C LEU A 195 -0.87 -2.37 -10.38
N SER A 196 -0.79 -3.32 -11.31
CA SER A 196 -0.06 -3.16 -12.58
C SER A 196 -0.58 -1.98 -13.39
N LEU A 197 -1.90 -1.79 -13.45
CA LEU A 197 -2.49 -0.69 -14.21
C LEU A 197 -2.20 0.67 -13.58
N ALA A 198 -2.35 0.81 -12.26
CA ALA A 198 -2.05 2.06 -11.56
C ALA A 198 -0.54 2.40 -11.59
N PHE A 199 0.32 1.40 -11.43
CA PHE A 199 1.77 1.58 -11.54
C PHE A 199 2.17 2.03 -12.95
N TYR A 200 1.66 1.36 -13.99
CA TYR A 200 1.90 1.76 -15.37
C TYR A 200 1.37 3.17 -15.65
N GLN A 201 0.13 3.49 -15.29
CA GLN A 201 -0.47 4.82 -15.50
C GLN A 201 0.31 5.95 -14.80
N THR A 202 0.94 5.67 -13.66
CA THR A 202 1.68 6.68 -12.89
C THR A 202 3.11 6.88 -13.41
N TYR A 203 3.81 5.79 -13.74
CA TYR A 203 5.26 5.82 -14.00
C TYR A 203 5.65 5.51 -15.44
N GLY A 204 4.75 5.00 -16.28
CA GLY A 204 5.05 4.52 -17.63
C GLY A 204 5.84 3.22 -17.70
N LEU A 205 6.13 2.60 -16.56
CA LEU A 205 6.86 1.34 -16.46
C LEU A 205 5.91 0.15 -16.32
N ARG A 206 6.28 -0.99 -16.89
CA ARG A 206 5.56 -2.26 -16.73
C ARG A 206 6.35 -3.15 -15.76
N GLU A 207 5.71 -3.55 -14.68
CA GLU A 207 6.24 -4.51 -13.71
C GLU A 207 5.34 -5.77 -13.74
N ASP A 208 5.96 -6.95 -13.69
CA ASP A 208 5.26 -8.23 -13.63
C ASP A 208 5.29 -8.76 -12.19
N PHE A 209 4.16 -8.65 -11.50
CA PHE A 209 3.99 -9.11 -10.12
C PHE A 209 3.59 -10.60 -10.03
N THR A 210 3.63 -11.34 -11.15
CA THR A 210 3.18 -12.74 -11.26
C THR A 210 4.30 -13.73 -11.61
N ASP A 211 5.34 -13.31 -12.33
CA ASP A 211 6.47 -14.18 -12.64
C ASP A 211 7.31 -14.51 -11.39
N THR A 212 7.86 -15.72 -11.38
CA THR A 212 8.69 -16.28 -10.32
C THR A 212 10.17 -16.41 -10.70
N ARG A 213 10.54 -16.06 -11.95
CA ARG A 213 11.86 -16.40 -12.51
C ARG A 213 12.68 -15.21 -13.02
N HIS A 214 12.06 -14.13 -13.50
CA HIS A 214 12.79 -13.08 -14.21
C HIS A 214 12.58 -11.64 -13.70
N HIS A 215 11.52 -11.32 -12.95
CA HIS A 215 11.36 -10.02 -12.26
C HIS A 215 10.89 -10.17 -10.80
N ARG A 216 10.77 -9.05 -10.06
CA ARG A 216 11.27 -8.96 -8.67
C ARG A 216 10.21 -8.98 -7.57
N ILE A 217 8.92 -8.74 -7.83
CA ILE A 217 7.91 -8.63 -6.76
C ILE A 217 6.97 -9.84 -6.77
N ASN A 218 7.25 -10.79 -5.88
CA ASN A 218 6.45 -12.00 -5.73
C ASN A 218 5.45 -11.88 -4.56
N VAL A 219 4.16 -11.75 -4.88
CA VAL A 219 3.07 -11.61 -3.90
C VAL A 219 3.00 -12.77 -2.91
N GLY A 220 3.36 -14.01 -3.32
CA GLY A 220 3.39 -15.17 -2.42
C GLY A 220 4.54 -15.12 -1.41
N THR A 221 5.74 -14.77 -1.86
CA THR A 221 6.90 -14.52 -0.98
C THR A 221 6.62 -13.37 -0.01
N TYR A 222 5.97 -12.31 -0.49
CA TYR A 222 5.56 -11.16 0.29
C TYR A 222 4.55 -11.52 1.39
N ARG A 223 3.45 -12.23 1.08
CA ARG A 223 2.51 -12.73 2.11
C ARG A 223 3.18 -13.60 3.16
N TRP A 224 4.16 -14.42 2.75
CA TRP A 224 4.98 -15.19 3.70
C TRP A 224 5.88 -14.29 4.56
N ALA A 225 6.46 -13.24 4.00
CA ALA A 225 7.28 -12.28 4.76
C ALA A 225 6.43 -11.57 5.83
N VAL A 226 5.35 -10.93 5.38
CA VAL A 226 4.42 -10.11 6.17
C VAL A 226 3.71 -10.92 7.25
N HIS A 227 2.99 -11.98 6.92
CA HIS A 227 2.23 -12.73 7.94
C HIS A 227 3.01 -13.89 8.56
N GLY A 228 4.13 -14.31 7.96
CA GLY A 228 4.88 -15.51 8.39
C GLY A 228 6.19 -15.22 9.13
N PHE A 229 7.04 -14.37 8.56
CA PHE A 229 8.46 -14.22 8.93
C PHE A 229 8.69 -13.02 9.86
N ILE A 230 8.28 -11.82 9.47
CA ILE A 230 8.56 -10.58 10.20
C ILE A 230 7.93 -10.57 11.60
N PRO A 231 6.63 -10.88 11.77
CA PRO A 231 6.03 -10.99 13.10
C PRO A 231 6.69 -12.06 13.98
N ARG A 232 7.27 -13.13 13.41
CA ARG A 232 8.00 -14.12 14.23
C ARG A 232 9.28 -13.52 14.82
N ILE A 233 9.97 -12.66 14.07
CA ILE A 233 11.14 -11.93 14.56
C ILE A 233 10.68 -10.88 15.58
N ALA A 234 9.64 -10.10 15.26
CA ALA A 234 9.09 -9.08 16.16
C ALA A 234 8.74 -9.68 17.54
N TYR A 235 7.87 -10.69 17.62
CA TYR A 235 7.52 -11.35 18.89
C TYR A 235 8.73 -11.98 19.62
N ALA A 236 9.79 -12.39 18.91
CA ALA A 236 11.00 -12.90 19.54
C ALA A 236 11.87 -11.77 20.12
N VAL A 237 11.95 -10.63 19.45
CA VAL A 237 12.60 -9.41 19.92
C VAL A 237 11.81 -8.82 21.11
N THR A 238 10.47 -8.80 21.07
CA THR A 238 9.64 -8.38 22.21
C THR A 238 9.92 -9.22 23.46
N ILE A 239 10.19 -10.53 23.35
CA ILE A 239 10.57 -11.35 24.52
C ILE A 239 11.84 -10.84 25.20
N LEU A 240 12.81 -10.31 24.42
CA LEU A 240 14.08 -9.77 24.91
C LEU A 240 13.92 -8.34 25.45
N HIS A 241 13.13 -7.50 24.77
CA HIS A 241 13.08 -6.05 25.02
C HIS A 241 11.98 -5.61 26.02
N ARG A 242 10.81 -6.27 26.07
CA ARG A 242 9.58 -5.89 26.82
C ARG A 242 9.70 -5.53 28.31
N LYS A 243 10.86 -5.73 28.93
CA LYS A 243 11.16 -5.36 30.32
C LYS A 243 11.86 -3.99 30.45
N HIS A 244 12.23 -3.39 29.32
CA HIS A 244 12.96 -2.13 29.21
C HIS A 244 12.16 -1.06 28.45
N GLU A 245 10.95 -1.39 28.01
CA GLU A 245 10.03 -0.44 27.39
C GLU A 245 9.63 0.66 28.39
N PRO A 246 9.25 1.85 27.91
CA PRO A 246 8.85 2.93 28.78
C PRO A 246 7.66 2.54 29.67
N THR A 247 7.61 3.13 30.86
CA THR A 247 6.37 3.11 31.66
C THR A 247 5.34 3.96 30.93
N GLU A 248 4.18 3.38 30.64
CA GLU A 248 3.10 4.01 29.88
C GLU A 248 2.75 5.41 30.42
N LEU A 249 2.75 6.40 29.51
CA LEU A 249 2.55 7.80 29.85
C LEU A 249 1.06 8.13 30.00
N ASP A 250 0.63 8.61 31.17
CA ASP A 250 -0.74 9.10 31.37
C ASP A 250 -0.96 10.43 30.62
N SER A 251 -1.40 10.32 29.36
CA SER A 251 -1.66 11.44 28.46
C SER A 251 -2.97 11.24 27.69
N PRO A 252 -3.66 12.31 27.25
CA PRO A 252 -4.93 12.19 26.54
C PRO A 252 -4.86 11.30 25.28
N ASP A 253 -3.72 11.34 24.58
CA ASP A 253 -3.46 10.59 23.35
C ASP A 253 -3.22 9.10 23.64
N VAL A 254 -2.35 8.76 24.60
CA VAL A 254 -2.17 7.35 25.04
C VAL A 254 -3.49 6.76 25.54
N GLN A 255 -4.22 7.50 26.39
CA GLN A 255 -5.54 7.08 26.87
C GLN A 255 -6.56 6.93 25.71
N ARG A 256 -6.43 7.71 24.63
CA ARG A 256 -7.27 7.56 23.43
C ARG A 256 -6.92 6.32 22.64
N LEU A 257 -5.65 6.09 22.34
CA LEU A 257 -5.19 4.89 21.61
C LEU A 257 -5.58 3.61 22.36
N ILE A 258 -5.39 3.56 23.68
CA ILE A 258 -5.83 2.42 24.51
C ILE A 258 -7.33 2.18 24.35
N ARG A 259 -8.18 3.22 24.40
CA ARG A 259 -9.65 3.07 24.27
C ARG A 259 -10.06 2.58 22.89
N GLU A 260 -9.52 3.19 21.82
CA GLU A 260 -9.85 2.83 20.44
C GLU A 260 -9.39 1.40 20.13
N THR A 261 -8.15 1.06 20.45
CA THR A 261 -7.62 -0.29 20.30
C THR A 261 -8.36 -1.32 21.15
N THR A 262 -8.76 -1.00 22.38
CA THR A 262 -9.57 -1.90 23.22
C THR A 262 -10.93 -2.18 22.59
N ALA A 263 -11.57 -1.17 22.00
CA ALA A 263 -12.85 -1.35 21.30
C ALA A 263 -12.69 -2.22 20.04
N VAL A 264 -11.63 -2.01 19.25
CA VAL A 264 -11.27 -2.88 18.10
C VAL A 264 -11.01 -4.32 18.56
N ALA A 265 -10.21 -4.49 19.63
CA ALA A 265 -9.83 -5.80 20.16
C ALA A 265 -11.02 -6.60 20.69
N GLN A 266 -11.95 -5.93 21.38
CA GLN A 266 -13.20 -6.54 21.84
C GLN A 266 -14.10 -6.92 20.67
N LYS A 267 -14.27 -6.04 19.68
CA LYS A 267 -15.16 -6.29 18.54
C LYS A 267 -14.68 -7.42 17.63
N ASN A 268 -13.37 -7.56 17.44
CA ASN A 268 -12.77 -8.59 16.60
C ASN A 268 -12.29 -9.81 17.42
N ASP A 269 -12.75 -9.94 18.68
CA ASP A 269 -12.44 -11.04 19.61
C ASP A 269 -10.94 -11.40 19.68
N TRP A 270 -10.05 -10.39 19.69
CA TRP A 270 -8.59 -10.59 19.55
C TRP A 270 -8.01 -11.59 20.56
N ASP A 271 -8.58 -11.69 21.77
CA ASP A 271 -8.15 -12.62 22.80
C ASP A 271 -8.25 -14.10 22.37
N GLN A 272 -9.19 -14.47 21.47
CA GLN A 272 -9.25 -15.83 20.92
C GLN A 272 -8.04 -16.16 20.02
N TYR A 273 -7.41 -15.14 19.45
CA TYR A 273 -6.20 -15.21 18.62
C TYR A 273 -4.92 -15.03 19.42
N ARG A 274 -4.97 -14.45 20.63
CA ARG A 274 -3.79 -14.35 21.50
C ARG A 274 -3.28 -15.74 21.89
N ARG A 275 -1.96 -15.91 21.83
CA ARG A 275 -1.25 -17.15 22.19
C ARG A 275 -0.03 -16.80 23.02
N LYS A 276 0.24 -17.58 24.07
CA LYS A 276 1.49 -17.46 24.83
C LYS A 276 2.66 -17.84 23.91
N ALA A 277 3.79 -17.14 24.06
CA ALA A 277 5.01 -17.46 23.33
C ALA A 277 5.40 -18.94 23.53
N GLY A 278 5.52 -19.68 22.43
CA GLY A 278 5.89 -21.09 22.46
C GLY A 278 7.41 -21.28 22.50
N ILE A 279 7.85 -22.53 22.69
CA ILE A 279 9.28 -22.91 22.72
C ILE A 279 10.02 -22.35 21.50
N GLY A 280 9.44 -22.42 20.31
CA GLY A 280 10.05 -21.88 19.08
C GLY A 280 10.35 -20.38 19.13
N THR A 281 9.48 -19.57 19.73
CA THR A 281 9.70 -18.12 19.87
C THR A 281 10.79 -17.82 20.90
N TYR A 282 10.81 -18.52 22.03
CA TYR A 282 11.89 -18.40 23.02
C TYR A 282 13.24 -18.89 22.47
N THR A 283 13.26 -19.96 21.69
CA THR A 283 14.47 -20.44 21.00
C THR A 283 14.98 -19.40 19.99
N LEU A 284 14.09 -18.80 19.18
CA LEU A 284 14.47 -17.73 18.27
C LEU A 284 15.01 -16.51 19.02
N ALA A 285 14.37 -16.09 20.12
CA ALA A 285 14.85 -15.02 20.98
C ALA A 285 16.25 -15.34 21.55
N GLY A 286 16.49 -16.58 21.99
CA GLY A 286 17.82 -17.02 22.45
C GLY A 286 18.90 -16.96 21.36
N PHE A 287 18.58 -17.35 20.12
CA PHE A 287 19.51 -17.18 18.98
C PHE A 287 19.75 -15.69 18.67
N LEU A 288 18.70 -14.88 18.64
CA LEU A 288 18.81 -13.43 18.42
C LEU A 288 19.58 -12.74 19.56
N TYR A 289 19.56 -13.25 20.79
CA TYR A 289 20.39 -12.71 21.87
C TYR A 289 21.89 -12.99 21.68
N ILE A 290 22.25 -14.19 21.20
CA ILE A 290 23.66 -14.64 21.11
C ILE A 290 24.37 -14.13 19.83
N LEU A 291 23.67 -14.06 18.71
CA LEU A 291 24.30 -13.74 17.42
C LEU A 291 24.86 -12.30 17.38
N PRO A 292 26.03 -12.06 16.74
CA PRO A 292 26.55 -10.70 16.57
C PRO A 292 25.57 -9.84 15.75
N LYS A 293 25.42 -8.57 16.15
CA LYS A 293 24.47 -7.62 15.58
C LYS A 293 25.07 -6.88 14.38
N VAL A 294 25.50 -7.65 13.38
CA VAL A 294 26.12 -7.17 12.14
C VAL A 294 25.17 -7.34 10.97
N ASP A 295 25.25 -6.42 10.01
CA ASP A 295 24.42 -6.40 8.80
C ASP A 295 22.92 -6.60 9.15
N GLN A 296 22.15 -7.41 8.44
CA GLN A 296 20.73 -7.70 8.71
C GLN A 296 20.35 -7.97 10.17
N LEU A 297 21.23 -8.62 10.95
CA LEU A 297 20.94 -8.96 12.35
C LEU A 297 20.94 -7.73 13.27
N SER A 298 21.46 -6.60 12.80
CA SER A 298 21.43 -5.31 13.49
C SER A 298 20.01 -4.77 13.72
N LEU A 299 19.00 -5.19 12.93
CA LEU A 299 17.59 -4.87 13.20
C LEU A 299 17.11 -5.46 14.54
N ALA A 300 17.71 -6.55 15.01
CA ALA A 300 17.47 -7.11 16.34
C ALA A 300 18.31 -6.43 17.45
N ALA A 301 19.04 -5.35 17.14
CA ALA A 301 19.69 -4.47 18.14
C ALA A 301 18.82 -3.23 18.42
N VAL A 302 17.52 -3.48 18.61
CA VAL A 302 16.51 -2.45 18.86
C VAL A 302 16.90 -1.61 20.07
N LYS A 303 16.75 -0.29 19.94
CA LYS A 303 16.69 0.62 21.08
C LYS A 303 15.23 0.96 21.31
N GLY A 304 14.67 0.46 22.40
CA GLY A 304 13.29 0.78 22.79
C GLY A 304 13.10 2.29 22.96
N PRO A 305 11.90 2.82 22.71
CA PRO A 305 11.64 4.25 22.76
C PRO A 305 11.80 4.82 24.19
N THR A 306 12.20 6.08 24.30
CA THR A 306 11.88 6.89 25.50
C THR A 306 10.38 7.20 25.59
N GLN A 307 9.89 7.56 26.78
CA GLN A 307 8.51 8.07 26.97
C GLN A 307 8.17 9.27 26.05
N GLU A 308 9.14 10.14 25.74
CA GLU A 308 8.90 11.27 24.82
C GLU A 308 8.67 10.77 23.40
N THR A 309 9.47 9.80 22.95
CA THR A 309 9.36 9.23 21.60
C THR A 309 8.16 8.30 21.45
N GLU A 310 7.77 7.55 22.48
CA GLU A 310 6.50 6.81 22.53
C GLU A 310 5.31 7.78 22.38
N ALA A 311 5.29 8.87 23.17
CA ALA A 311 4.20 9.85 23.09
C ALA A 311 4.10 10.51 21.70
N ARG A 312 5.23 10.76 21.02
CA ARG A 312 5.26 11.27 19.64
C ARG A 312 4.73 10.25 18.64
N TYR A 313 5.09 8.97 18.79
CA TYR A 313 4.58 7.87 17.97
C TYR A 313 3.06 7.68 18.15
N VAL A 314 2.57 7.65 19.39
CA VAL A 314 1.13 7.54 19.67
C VAL A 314 0.36 8.73 19.08
N HIS A 315 0.91 9.95 19.20
CA HIS A 315 0.35 11.14 18.57
C HIS A 315 0.32 11.01 17.03
N SER A 316 1.38 10.50 16.41
CA SER A 316 1.44 10.33 14.95
C SER A 316 0.44 9.29 14.46
N VAL A 317 0.26 8.16 15.17
CA VAL A 317 -0.75 7.13 14.85
C VAL A 317 -2.17 7.71 14.90
N LEU A 318 -2.50 8.47 15.95
CA LEU A 318 -3.82 9.10 16.09
C LEU A 318 -4.05 10.19 15.04
N LEU A 319 -3.04 11.00 14.71
CA LEU A 319 -3.11 12.00 13.66
C LEU A 319 -3.29 11.35 12.27
N SER A 320 -2.56 10.27 11.97
CA SER A 320 -2.76 9.46 10.75
C SER A 320 -4.17 8.89 10.69
N THR A 321 -4.68 8.36 11.81
CA THR A 321 -6.03 7.80 11.95
C THR A 321 -7.11 8.86 11.70
N ASP A 322 -6.96 10.06 12.26
CA ASP A 322 -7.90 11.17 12.07
C ASP A 322 -7.89 11.72 10.64
N LEU A 323 -6.73 11.82 10.02
CA LEU A 323 -6.58 12.25 8.63
C LEU A 323 -7.18 11.24 7.65
N LEU A 324 -6.89 9.94 7.81
CA LEU A 324 -7.47 8.88 6.99
C LEU A 324 -8.99 8.84 7.14
N ASN A 325 -9.50 8.89 8.38
CA ASN A 325 -10.92 9.04 8.65
C ASN A 325 -11.53 10.31 8.01
N GLY A 326 -10.80 11.42 7.99
CA GLY A 326 -11.17 12.67 7.34
C GLY A 326 -11.36 12.50 5.84
N GLU A 327 -10.32 12.04 5.15
CA GLU A 327 -10.32 11.86 3.69
C GLU A 327 -11.37 10.84 3.24
N LEU A 328 -11.45 9.66 3.87
CA LEU A 328 -12.44 8.64 3.52
C LEU A 328 -13.88 9.13 3.71
N ARG A 329 -14.15 10.00 4.70
CA ARG A 329 -15.47 10.66 4.83
C ARG A 329 -15.77 11.65 3.72
N ARG A 330 -14.77 12.37 3.16
CA ARG A 330 -14.96 13.27 2.00
C ARG A 330 -15.41 12.50 0.76
N PHE A 331 -14.95 11.26 0.60
CA PHE A 331 -15.35 10.35 -0.48
C PHE A 331 -16.62 9.52 -0.19
N THR A 332 -17.20 9.63 1.01
CA THR A 332 -18.38 8.86 1.43
C THR A 332 -19.65 9.71 1.39
N PRO A 333 -20.62 9.45 0.48
CA PRO A 333 -21.87 10.19 0.44
C PRO A 333 -22.66 10.15 1.77
N PRO A 334 -23.33 11.25 2.16
CA PRO A 334 -24.24 11.29 3.30
C PRO A 334 -25.27 10.14 3.27
N PRO A 335 -25.63 9.52 4.40
CA PRO A 335 -26.58 8.40 4.42
C PRO A 335 -27.90 8.67 3.71
N ALA A 336 -28.40 9.92 3.75
CA ALA A 336 -29.63 10.35 3.10
C ALA A 336 -29.56 10.39 1.55
N THR A 337 -28.37 10.36 0.96
CA THR A 337 -28.16 10.41 -0.50
C THR A 337 -27.59 9.10 -1.06
N ARG A 338 -27.49 8.04 -0.25
CA ARG A 338 -27.01 6.73 -0.72
C ARG A 338 -28.10 6.04 -1.52
N SER A 339 -27.70 5.43 -2.65
CA SER A 339 -28.58 4.57 -3.43
C SER A 339 -29.14 3.46 -2.53
N THR A 340 -30.45 3.21 -2.60
CA THR A 340 -31.05 2.11 -1.82
C THR A 340 -30.49 0.78 -2.33
N ALA A 341 -30.42 -0.24 -1.47
CA ALA A 341 -29.92 -1.57 -1.87
C ALA A 341 -30.66 -2.11 -3.11
N THR A 342 -31.94 -1.79 -3.27
CA THR A 342 -32.77 -2.12 -4.44
C THR A 342 -32.33 -1.38 -5.71
N LEU A 343 -32.00 -0.09 -5.63
CA LEU A 343 -31.52 0.69 -6.78
C LEU A 343 -30.09 0.30 -7.17
N ALA A 344 -29.22 0.04 -6.19
CA ALA A 344 -27.88 -0.47 -6.44
C ALA A 344 -27.91 -1.86 -7.08
N ALA A 345 -28.70 -2.81 -6.54
CA ALA A 345 -28.84 -4.14 -7.13
C ALA A 345 -29.48 -4.14 -8.53
N ALA A 346 -30.33 -3.15 -8.85
CA ALA A 346 -30.84 -2.95 -10.21
C ALA A 346 -29.79 -2.37 -11.17
N SER A 347 -28.75 -1.71 -10.65
CA SER A 347 -27.63 -1.17 -11.43
C SER A 347 -26.51 -2.19 -11.65
N ASP A 348 -26.46 -3.23 -10.82
CA ASP A 348 -25.38 -4.23 -10.75
C ASP A 348 -25.65 -5.45 -11.66
N THR A 349 -26.11 -5.19 -12.89
CA THR A 349 -26.37 -6.23 -13.89
C THR A 349 -25.46 -6.11 -15.11
N HIS A 350 -24.52 -7.06 -15.18
CA HIS A 350 -23.53 -7.28 -16.24
C HIS A 350 -22.36 -6.29 -16.33
N SER A 351 -21.19 -6.82 -15.96
CA SER A 351 -19.88 -6.24 -16.24
C SER A 351 -19.57 -6.26 -17.74
N ASP A 352 -19.89 -5.18 -18.45
CA ASP A 352 -19.14 -4.70 -19.61
C ASP A 352 -19.41 -3.19 -19.82
N PRO A 353 -18.37 -2.35 -20.02
CA PRO A 353 -18.57 -0.90 -20.11
C PRO A 353 -19.03 -0.44 -21.50
N PRO A 354 -19.98 0.51 -21.60
CA PRO A 354 -20.34 1.15 -22.87
C PRO A 354 -19.25 2.13 -23.33
N ALA A 355 -19.16 2.35 -24.64
CA ALA A 355 -18.23 3.31 -25.23
C ALA A 355 -18.73 4.77 -25.12
N SER A 356 -17.82 5.72 -24.88
CA SER A 356 -18.12 7.16 -24.85
C SER A 356 -16.98 8.01 -25.44
N ASP A 357 -17.36 9.08 -26.14
CA ASP A 357 -16.45 9.94 -26.91
C ASP A 357 -15.75 11.04 -26.07
N PRO A 358 -14.56 11.54 -26.49
CA PRO A 358 -13.68 12.37 -25.66
C PRO A 358 -13.77 13.89 -25.91
N LEU A 359 -13.67 14.70 -24.84
CA LEU A 359 -13.45 16.18 -24.87
C LEU A 359 -12.73 16.64 -23.57
N PRO A 360 -12.06 17.82 -23.53
CA PRO A 360 -10.65 17.95 -23.93
C PRO A 360 -9.70 18.28 -22.76
N ALA A 361 -8.42 17.94 -22.91
CA ALA A 361 -7.40 18.17 -21.89
C ALA A 361 -6.88 19.62 -21.85
N GLN A 362 -6.65 20.14 -20.63
CA GLN A 362 -5.86 21.34 -20.34
C GLN A 362 -4.98 21.11 -19.09
N PRO A 363 -3.83 20.43 -19.22
CA PRO A 363 -2.84 20.28 -18.14
C PRO A 363 -1.79 21.40 -18.26
N GLY A 364 -1.86 22.41 -17.39
CA GLY A 364 -0.94 23.55 -17.45
C GLY A 364 -1.12 24.55 -16.32
N ALA A 365 -0.65 24.20 -15.11
CA ALA A 365 -0.43 25.14 -14.02
C ALA A 365 0.62 24.57 -13.05
N GLU A 366 1.40 25.45 -12.43
CA GLU A 366 2.36 25.11 -11.36
C GLU A 366 1.64 24.41 -10.20
N GLN A 367 2.22 23.34 -9.64
CA GLN A 367 1.69 22.69 -8.43
C GLN A 367 1.98 23.50 -7.15
N THR A 368 1.52 24.75 -7.11
CA THR A 368 1.43 25.56 -5.89
C THR A 368 0.14 25.21 -5.13
N ILE A 369 -0.06 23.93 -4.84
CA ILE A 369 -1.29 23.42 -4.23
C ILE A 369 -1.08 23.26 -2.71
N PRO A 370 -1.91 23.89 -1.85
CA PRO A 370 -1.85 23.75 -0.39
C PRO A 370 -2.05 22.30 0.08
N ARG A 371 -1.80 22.03 1.38
CA ARG A 371 -2.19 20.73 2.00
C ARG A 371 -3.68 20.42 1.80
N ASP A 372 -4.50 21.45 1.70
CA ASP A 372 -5.91 21.40 1.34
C ASP A 372 -6.09 21.62 -0.18
N SER A 373 -5.79 20.59 -0.98
CA SER A 373 -6.14 20.61 -2.41
C SER A 373 -7.66 20.66 -2.54
N ASN A 374 -8.16 21.78 -3.05
CA ASN A 374 -9.57 21.95 -3.41
C ASN A 374 -9.85 21.62 -4.89
N ASP A 375 -8.87 21.11 -5.66
CA ASP A 375 -9.16 20.53 -6.97
C ASP A 375 -9.63 19.07 -6.77
N PRO A 376 -10.93 18.75 -7.01
CA PRO A 376 -11.45 17.41 -6.84
C PRO A 376 -10.82 16.37 -7.78
N ARG A 377 -10.03 16.79 -8.78
CA ARG A 377 -9.35 15.92 -9.75
C ARG A 377 -7.93 15.52 -9.31
N HIS A 378 -7.35 16.22 -8.34
CA HIS A 378 -6.02 15.93 -7.76
C HIS A 378 -6.03 16.15 -6.22
N PRO A 379 -6.79 15.34 -5.47
CA PRO A 379 -7.02 15.56 -4.03
C PRO A 379 -5.78 15.31 -3.16
N LEU A 380 -4.86 14.44 -3.58
CA LEU A 380 -3.63 14.13 -2.86
C LEU A 380 -2.45 14.88 -3.48
N LEU A 381 -1.59 15.47 -2.65
CA LEU A 381 -0.30 16.01 -3.10
C LEU A 381 0.68 14.89 -3.38
N ASN A 382 1.63 15.11 -4.28
CA ASN A 382 2.81 14.26 -4.38
C ASN A 382 3.78 14.60 -3.24
N ARG A 383 3.97 13.65 -2.34
CA ARG A 383 4.85 13.78 -1.16
C ARG A 383 6.05 12.85 -1.25
N ASP A 384 7.14 13.35 -0.74
CA ASP A 384 8.28 12.57 -0.30
C ASP A 384 7.87 11.92 1.03
N LEU A 385 7.69 10.59 1.03
CA LEU A 385 7.15 9.88 2.19
C LEU A 385 8.10 9.95 3.40
N ASP A 386 9.39 9.68 3.21
CA ASP A 386 10.49 9.83 4.21
C ASP A 386 10.49 11.15 4.99
N THR A 387 9.94 12.23 4.43
CA THR A 387 9.93 13.57 5.04
C THR A 387 8.53 14.15 5.25
N GLY A 388 7.48 13.48 4.77
CA GLY A 388 6.10 13.98 4.71
C GLY A 388 5.90 15.28 3.91
N SER A 389 6.93 15.75 3.23
CA SER A 389 6.96 17.07 2.58
C SER A 389 6.51 16.94 1.12
N PRO A 390 5.90 17.99 0.52
CA PRO A 390 5.66 18.00 -0.92
C PRO A 390 6.96 17.80 -1.70
N VAL A 391 6.94 16.96 -2.73
CA VAL A 391 8.10 16.67 -3.58
C VAL A 391 8.68 17.97 -4.14
N ARG A 392 10.01 18.12 -4.06
CA ARG A 392 10.73 19.28 -4.60
C ARG A 392 12.06 18.87 -5.25
N PRO A 393 12.42 19.45 -6.41
CA PRO A 393 13.74 19.30 -7.01
C PRO A 393 14.87 19.64 -6.03
N SER A 394 15.88 18.77 -5.91
CA SER A 394 16.98 18.92 -4.96
C SER A 394 16.56 19.01 -3.47
N GLY A 395 15.30 18.70 -3.14
CA GLY A 395 14.78 18.75 -1.77
C GLY A 395 15.18 17.54 -0.93
N TYR A 396 15.32 16.37 -1.56
CA TYR A 396 15.71 15.13 -0.90
C TYR A 396 16.56 14.25 -1.82
N ARG A 397 17.56 13.57 -1.23
CA ARG A 397 18.56 12.80 -2.00
C ARG A 397 17.95 11.62 -2.74
N LEU A 398 17.14 10.80 -2.04
CA LEU A 398 16.57 9.60 -2.66
C LEU A 398 15.57 9.96 -3.75
N THR A 399 14.84 11.06 -3.58
CA THR A 399 13.98 11.65 -4.61
C THR A 399 14.77 12.06 -5.86
N ASP A 400 15.88 12.78 -5.73
CA ASP A 400 16.77 13.11 -6.86
C ASP A 400 17.32 11.85 -7.56
N ASP A 401 17.77 10.85 -6.79
CA ASP A 401 18.33 9.58 -7.29
C ASP A 401 17.24 8.73 -8.01
N THR A 402 15.98 8.79 -7.54
CA THR A 402 14.83 8.05 -8.09
C THR A 402 14.32 8.68 -9.37
N TYR A 403 14.14 10.01 -9.42
CA TYR A 403 13.77 10.72 -10.65
C TYR A 403 14.78 10.47 -11.78
N ALA A 404 16.08 10.47 -11.47
CA ALA A 404 17.14 10.16 -12.44
C ALA A 404 17.05 8.72 -12.96
N THR A 405 16.76 7.75 -12.08
CA THR A 405 16.61 6.34 -12.45
C THR A 405 15.35 6.10 -13.28
N LEU A 406 14.24 6.76 -12.96
CA LEU A 406 12.99 6.69 -13.73
C LEU A 406 13.16 7.27 -15.14
N LEU A 407 13.71 8.49 -15.22
CA LEU A 407 14.05 9.16 -16.47
C LEU A 407 14.91 8.25 -17.36
N HIS A 408 15.94 7.63 -16.78
CA HIS A 408 16.78 6.68 -17.51
C HIS A 408 15.98 5.47 -18.01
N ARG A 409 15.19 4.79 -17.15
CA ARG A 409 14.40 3.61 -17.54
C ARG A 409 13.40 3.92 -18.67
N LEU A 410 12.74 5.08 -18.65
CA LEU A 410 11.80 5.49 -19.71
C LEU A 410 12.50 5.73 -21.05
N THR A 411 13.67 6.36 -21.02
CA THR A 411 14.42 6.73 -22.22
C THR A 411 15.18 5.58 -22.88
N LEU A 412 15.22 4.39 -22.26
CA LEU A 412 15.65 3.13 -22.89
C LEU A 412 14.75 2.73 -24.08
N THR A 413 13.48 3.17 -24.09
CA THR A 413 12.50 2.88 -25.14
C THR A 413 11.88 4.15 -25.72
N PRO A 414 12.65 5.01 -26.40
CA PRO A 414 12.24 6.37 -26.79
C PRO A 414 11.11 6.42 -27.84
N ALA A 415 10.82 5.30 -28.51
CA ALA A 415 9.68 5.17 -29.43
C ALA A 415 8.38 4.73 -28.75
N ALA A 416 8.42 4.26 -27.50
CA ALA A 416 7.23 3.84 -26.77
C ALA A 416 6.51 5.07 -26.17
N PRO A 417 5.19 5.24 -26.40
CA PRO A 417 4.43 6.31 -25.75
C PRO A 417 4.39 6.14 -24.24
N VAL A 418 4.75 7.18 -23.49
CA VAL A 418 4.59 7.21 -22.03
C VAL A 418 3.18 7.71 -21.66
N PRO A 419 2.60 7.32 -20.52
CA PRO A 419 1.31 7.83 -20.06
C PRO A 419 1.26 9.37 -19.96
N PRO A 420 0.07 9.97 -20.00
CA PRO A 420 -0.10 11.40 -19.77
C PRO A 420 0.42 11.81 -18.39
N GLY A 421 1.06 12.99 -18.33
CA GLY A 421 1.54 13.59 -17.09
C GLY A 421 2.96 13.19 -16.68
N ILE A 422 3.40 11.93 -16.78
CA ILE A 422 4.73 11.55 -16.23
C ILE A 422 5.90 12.26 -16.94
N LYS A 423 5.77 12.47 -18.26
CA LYS A 423 6.72 13.27 -19.05
C LYS A 423 6.84 14.70 -18.53
N ASP A 424 5.69 15.35 -18.32
CA ASP A 424 5.63 16.76 -17.92
C ASP A 424 6.13 16.96 -16.48
N ASP A 425 5.84 16.00 -15.58
CA ASP A 425 6.33 15.96 -14.20
C ASP A 425 7.86 15.87 -14.13
N ILE A 426 8.48 14.96 -14.90
CA ILE A 426 9.95 14.85 -14.96
C ILE A 426 10.57 16.12 -15.57
N LEU A 427 9.98 16.68 -16.63
CA LEU A 427 10.47 17.91 -17.25
C LEU A 427 10.33 19.13 -16.32
N ALA A 428 9.25 19.21 -15.53
CA ALA A 428 9.07 20.23 -14.50
C ALA A 428 10.07 20.05 -13.34
N TYR A 429 10.33 18.81 -12.92
CA TYR A 429 11.28 18.50 -11.86
C TYR A 429 12.70 18.98 -12.21
N TYR A 430 13.11 18.83 -13.47
CA TYR A 430 14.41 19.31 -13.95
C TYR A 430 14.38 20.68 -14.64
N ALA A 431 13.31 21.48 -14.49
CA ALA A 431 13.16 22.77 -15.16
C ALA A 431 14.25 23.80 -14.78
N ASN A 432 14.72 23.77 -13.53
CA ASN A 432 15.86 24.57 -13.07
C ASN A 432 17.10 23.69 -12.88
N LEU A 433 17.90 23.57 -13.94
CA LEU A 433 19.14 22.78 -13.95
C LEU A 433 20.27 23.35 -13.08
N ASP A 434 20.15 24.55 -12.51
CA ASP A 434 21.17 25.13 -11.61
C ASP A 434 21.05 24.58 -10.17
N LEU A 435 19.90 24.02 -9.79
CA LEU A 435 19.67 23.47 -8.43
C LEU A 435 20.70 22.39 -8.04
N PRO A 436 21.04 22.24 -6.74
CA PRO A 436 22.12 21.38 -6.28
C PRO A 436 21.72 19.89 -6.15
N PHE A 437 21.04 19.35 -7.18
CA PHE A 437 20.62 17.95 -7.28
C PHE A 437 21.72 16.99 -6.82
N ALA A 438 21.37 15.99 -6.00
CA ALA A 438 22.31 15.03 -5.45
C ALA A 438 23.11 14.28 -6.53
N THR A 439 22.51 14.05 -7.69
CA THR A 439 23.15 13.41 -8.85
C THR A 439 24.32 14.21 -9.42
N LYS A 440 24.36 15.55 -9.26
CA LYS A 440 25.51 16.39 -9.64
C LYS A 440 26.81 16.04 -8.93
N LYS A 441 26.74 15.35 -7.78
CA LYS A 441 27.92 14.82 -7.06
C LYS A 441 28.63 13.69 -7.83
N LYS A 442 28.00 13.15 -8.88
CA LYS A 442 28.50 12.10 -9.77
C LYS A 442 28.46 12.62 -11.22
N PRO A 443 29.55 13.16 -11.78
CA PRO A 443 29.53 13.83 -13.09
C PRO A 443 28.97 12.99 -14.23
N GLU A 444 29.26 11.69 -14.26
CA GLU A 444 28.74 10.74 -15.26
C GLU A 444 27.22 10.57 -15.17
N LEU A 445 26.67 10.45 -13.96
CA LEU A 445 25.23 10.34 -13.73
C LEU A 445 24.51 11.64 -14.12
N TRP A 446 25.10 12.80 -13.83
CA TRP A 446 24.53 14.08 -14.24
C TRP A 446 24.55 14.26 -15.77
N ALA A 447 25.64 13.86 -16.44
CA ALA A 447 25.70 13.86 -17.91
C ALA A 447 24.65 12.92 -18.53
N GLN A 448 24.41 11.75 -17.90
CA GLN A 448 23.35 10.82 -18.30
C GLN A 448 21.95 11.44 -18.14
N VAL A 449 21.66 12.10 -17.00
CA VAL A 449 20.39 12.82 -16.78
C VAL A 449 20.14 13.87 -17.86
N LEU A 450 21.15 14.67 -18.24
CA LEU A 450 20.99 15.68 -19.29
C LEU A 450 20.67 15.04 -20.66
N LYS A 451 21.37 13.97 -21.03
CA LYS A 451 21.12 13.21 -22.27
C LYS A 451 19.74 12.58 -22.29
N ASP A 452 19.28 12.06 -21.15
CA ASP A 452 17.98 11.42 -21.05
C ASP A 452 16.86 12.48 -21.06
N LEU A 453 17.06 13.67 -20.48
CA LEU A 453 16.13 14.81 -20.65
C LEU A 453 16.00 15.22 -22.13
N ASP A 454 17.11 15.30 -22.86
CA ASP A 454 17.09 15.58 -24.31
C ASP A 454 16.35 14.47 -25.09
N THR A 455 16.43 13.22 -24.62
CA THR A 455 15.72 12.07 -25.20
C THR A 455 14.22 12.08 -24.85
N LEU A 456 13.85 12.47 -23.62
CA LEU A 456 12.46 12.48 -23.12
C LEU A 456 11.61 13.57 -23.78
N ARG A 457 12.17 14.77 -24.05
CA ARG A 457 11.42 15.88 -24.67
C ARG A 457 10.68 15.49 -25.97
N PRO A 458 11.29 14.81 -26.95
CA PRO A 458 10.59 14.35 -28.15
C PRO A 458 9.79 13.04 -28.00
N MET A 459 9.89 12.31 -26.87
CA MET A 459 9.14 11.05 -26.71
C MET A 459 7.62 11.28 -26.84
N PRO A 460 6.90 10.37 -27.51
CA PRO A 460 5.45 10.46 -27.62
C PRO A 460 4.78 10.28 -26.25
N THR A 461 3.65 10.96 -26.06
CA THR A 461 2.77 10.77 -24.90
C THR A 461 1.49 10.08 -25.38
N SER A 462 1.05 9.05 -24.66
CA SER A 462 -0.23 8.36 -24.87
C SER A 462 -1.39 9.32 -24.61
N THR A 463 -2.43 9.25 -25.45
CA THR A 463 -3.72 9.93 -25.20
C THR A 463 -4.63 9.15 -24.26
N GLU A 464 -4.36 7.86 -24.02
CA GLU A 464 -5.01 7.10 -22.94
C GLU A 464 -4.27 7.31 -21.61
N PRO A 465 -4.96 7.47 -20.46
CA PRO A 465 -6.38 7.14 -20.21
C PRO A 465 -7.19 8.19 -19.41
N ILE A 466 -8.23 8.80 -20.00
CA ILE A 466 -9.27 9.60 -19.30
C ILE A 466 -10.55 9.65 -20.16
N PRO A 467 -11.81 9.74 -19.64
CA PRO A 467 -12.21 9.96 -18.23
C PRO A 467 -13.40 9.14 -17.63
N PHE A 468 -13.22 8.70 -16.36
CA PHE A 468 -14.00 9.12 -15.17
C PHE A 468 -15.52 8.80 -15.01
N PRO A 469 -15.97 8.25 -13.86
CA PRO A 469 -17.32 8.40 -13.33
C PRO A 469 -17.38 9.41 -12.15
N THR A 470 -17.94 10.61 -12.38
CA THR A 470 -18.26 11.57 -11.30
C THR A 470 -19.61 11.19 -10.73
N TYR A 471 -19.69 10.96 -9.42
CA TYR A 471 -20.98 10.80 -8.76
C TYR A 471 -21.69 12.16 -8.65
N ALA A 472 -22.89 12.22 -9.22
CA ALA A 472 -23.76 13.39 -9.39
C ALA A 472 -23.25 14.41 -10.45
N ASP A 473 -24.12 15.08 -11.23
CA ASP A 473 -25.55 15.32 -11.05
C ASP A 473 -26.43 14.78 -12.20
N GLY A 474 -27.59 14.21 -11.86
CA GLY A 474 -28.66 13.95 -12.82
C GLY A 474 -29.61 15.16 -12.91
N SER A 475 -29.69 15.80 -14.08
CA SER A 475 -30.79 16.72 -14.40
C SER A 475 -31.05 16.74 -15.91
N GLY A 476 -32.33 16.72 -16.31
CA GLY A 476 -32.72 16.90 -17.71
C GLY A 476 -33.50 15.76 -18.39
N ASP A 477 -34.46 15.11 -17.72
CA ASP A 477 -35.58 14.53 -18.45
C ASP A 477 -36.61 15.63 -18.78
N PRO A 478 -37.07 15.70 -20.03
CA PRO A 478 -38.47 15.95 -20.29
C PRO A 478 -39.05 14.80 -21.14
N GLY A 479 -39.91 14.01 -20.52
CA GLY A 479 -40.71 12.97 -21.16
C GLY A 479 -41.72 13.45 -22.22
N PRO A 480 -42.72 12.62 -22.57
CA PRO A 480 -42.72 11.99 -23.89
C PRO A 480 -43.62 12.66 -24.94
N ALA A 481 -43.26 12.49 -26.21
CA ALA A 481 -44.14 12.66 -27.36
C ALA A 481 -44.01 11.47 -28.32
N GLY A 482 -45.12 10.82 -28.67
CA GLY A 482 -45.13 9.51 -29.35
C GLY A 482 -45.25 9.53 -30.87
N GLY A 483 -45.10 8.36 -31.49
CA GLY A 483 -45.28 8.15 -32.93
C GLY A 483 -44.96 6.74 -33.44
N HIS A 484 -45.91 5.80 -33.33
CA HIS A 484 -46.04 4.66 -34.25
C HIS A 484 -46.73 5.12 -35.55
N PRO A 485 -46.72 4.38 -36.69
CA PRO A 485 -46.57 2.92 -36.90
C PRO A 485 -45.46 2.58 -37.95
N THR A 486 -45.20 1.37 -38.50
CA THR A 486 -46.05 0.24 -39.01
C THR A 486 -45.36 -1.14 -38.99
N THR A 487 -46.16 -2.19 -39.27
CA THR A 487 -45.96 -3.65 -39.13
C THR A 487 -45.53 -4.36 -40.45
N PRO A 488 -45.68 -5.70 -40.67
CA PRO A 488 -45.08 -6.88 -39.99
C PRO A 488 -44.52 -7.97 -40.97
N SER A 489 -43.87 -9.04 -40.47
CA SER A 489 -43.94 -10.41 -41.08
C SER A 489 -43.32 -11.53 -40.22
N ASP A 490 -43.85 -12.76 -40.39
CA ASP A 490 -43.62 -14.05 -39.68
C ASP A 490 -43.69 -15.18 -40.77
N PRO A 491 -43.56 -16.51 -40.55
CA PRO A 491 -42.63 -17.34 -39.74
C PRO A 491 -42.15 -18.70 -40.41
N THR A 492 -41.40 -19.56 -39.67
CA THR A 492 -41.31 -21.07 -39.76
C THR A 492 -40.45 -21.80 -40.85
N PRO A 493 -40.20 -23.15 -40.83
CA PRO A 493 -39.52 -23.98 -39.78
C PRO A 493 -38.67 -25.24 -40.24
N SER A 494 -37.95 -25.90 -39.29
CA SER A 494 -37.67 -27.38 -39.18
C SER A 494 -36.79 -28.12 -40.24
N PRO A 495 -36.40 -29.44 -40.10
CA PRO A 495 -36.74 -30.50 -39.11
C PRO A 495 -35.52 -31.28 -38.48
N ALA A 496 -35.73 -32.51 -37.93
CA ALA A 496 -34.78 -33.25 -37.05
C ALA A 496 -34.70 -34.80 -37.24
N LYS A 497 -33.75 -35.45 -36.50
CA LYS A 497 -33.60 -36.92 -36.16
C LYS A 497 -33.07 -37.89 -37.26
N PRO A 498 -32.60 -39.15 -36.95
CA PRO A 498 -32.95 -40.08 -35.85
C PRO A 498 -31.75 -40.80 -35.11
N ALA A 499 -32.00 -41.96 -34.45
CA ALA A 499 -31.09 -42.63 -33.46
C ALA A 499 -31.17 -44.19 -33.42
N SER A 500 -30.25 -44.82 -32.65
CA SER A 500 -30.19 -46.24 -32.14
C SER A 500 -29.79 -47.37 -33.14
N PRO A 501 -29.41 -48.61 -32.70
CA PRO A 501 -29.21 -49.22 -31.35
C PRO A 501 -27.75 -49.75 -31.12
N GLY A 502 -27.33 -50.55 -30.11
CA GLY A 502 -27.90 -50.95 -28.79
C GLY A 502 -27.88 -52.46 -28.42
N GLN A 503 -26.93 -52.97 -27.60
CA GLN A 503 -26.96 -54.34 -27.00
C GLN A 503 -26.08 -54.53 -25.72
N ALA A 504 -26.41 -55.50 -24.87
CA ALA A 504 -25.70 -55.95 -23.64
C ALA A 504 -25.69 -57.51 -23.56
N PRO A 505 -24.85 -58.13 -22.68
CA PRO A 505 -25.37 -58.68 -21.41
C PRO A 505 -24.40 -58.60 -20.19
N GLY A 506 -24.89 -58.91 -18.98
CA GLY A 506 -24.16 -58.85 -17.69
C GLY A 506 -23.43 -60.16 -17.28
N PRO A 507 -23.36 -60.57 -15.97
CA PRO A 507 -24.08 -60.04 -14.80
C PRO A 507 -23.32 -59.93 -13.44
N ASP A 508 -23.98 -59.28 -12.48
CA ASP A 508 -24.01 -59.48 -10.99
C ASP A 508 -22.73 -59.65 -10.13
N SER A 509 -22.48 -58.69 -9.20
CA SER A 509 -22.63 -58.94 -7.73
C SER A 509 -21.99 -57.88 -6.80
N ARG A 510 -22.86 -57.17 -6.05
CA ARG A 510 -22.77 -56.69 -4.65
C ARG A 510 -21.52 -55.95 -4.05
N MET A 511 -21.91 -54.84 -3.39
CA MET A 511 -21.56 -54.40 -2.01
C MET A 511 -20.42 -53.39 -1.73
N THR A 512 -20.85 -52.30 -1.09
CA THR A 512 -20.15 -51.45 -0.09
C THR A 512 -18.87 -50.71 -0.49
N ARG A 513 -19.01 -49.40 -0.77
CA ARG A 513 -18.89 -48.36 0.28
C ARG A 513 -19.66 -47.10 -0.12
#